data_AF-A0AAJ6DQJ1-F1
#
_entry.id   AF-A0AAJ6DQJ1-F1
#
_cell.length_a   1.000
_cell.length_b   1.000
_cell.length_c   1.000
_cell.angle_alpha   90.00
_cell.angle_beta   90.00
_cell.angle_gamma   90.00
#
_symmetry.space_group_name_H-M   'P 1'
#
loop_
_entity.id
_entity.type
_entity.pdbx_description
1 polymer ?
#
loop_
_entity_poly.entity_id
_entity_poly.type
_entity_poly.pdbx_seq_one_letter_code
_entity_poly.pdbx_strand_id
1 'polypeptide(L)'
;MKIRTARWLLAPLRQLRTLRLMAHHGPALPYDTAWALTSLRAAPDDTAFVRAWIRENPSNSPGIHRDHWNELEPAEQQRRLRWLHRHGGHSPIELLGLDPSLIQSAGLHVPDWGRPHTADTSQPSPPPFPRGSSQGS
;
A
#
# COMPACT_ATOMS: atom_id res chain seq x y z
N MET A 1 15.01 33.58 -0.40
CA MET A 1 13.64 33.12 -0.10
C MET A 1 12.82 33.03 -1.39
N LYS A 2 12.70 31.84 -2.00
CA LYS A 2 11.86 31.58 -3.20
C LYS A 2 11.22 30.18 -3.15
N ILE A 3 10.71 29.77 -1.99
CA ILE A 3 10.18 28.40 -1.78
C ILE A 3 8.63 28.38 -1.82
N ARG A 4 7.95 29.53 -1.69
CA ARG A 4 6.48 29.57 -1.56
C ARG A 4 5.72 29.54 -2.90
N THR A 5 6.33 29.99 -3.99
CA THR A 5 5.64 30.14 -5.30
C THR A 5 5.57 28.84 -6.11
N ALA A 6 6.54 27.93 -5.98
CA ALA A 6 6.54 26.65 -6.69
C ALA A 6 5.44 25.68 -6.21
N ARG A 7 4.96 25.86 -4.96
CA ARG A 7 3.99 24.96 -4.31
C ARG A 7 2.60 24.97 -4.97
N TRP A 8 2.19 26.11 -5.52
CA TRP A 8 0.87 26.28 -6.16
C TRP A 8 0.86 25.88 -7.64
N LEU A 9 1.96 26.10 -8.36
CA LEU A 9 2.08 25.69 -9.77
C LEU A 9 2.06 24.15 -9.93
N LEU A 10 2.46 23.41 -8.90
CA LEU A 10 2.41 21.95 -8.88
C LEU A 10 1.07 21.39 -8.41
N ALA A 11 0.15 22.19 -7.89
CA ALA A 11 -1.15 21.71 -7.39
C ALA A 11 -1.96 20.92 -8.45
N PRO A 12 -2.16 21.41 -9.70
CA PRO A 12 -2.90 20.65 -10.71
C PRO A 12 -2.14 19.39 -11.16
N LEU A 13 -0.80 19.44 -11.23
CA LEU A 13 0.02 18.28 -11.56
C LEU A 13 0.00 17.23 -10.45
N ARG A 14 -0.04 17.66 -9.18
CA ARG A 14 -0.21 16.79 -8.01
C ARG A 14 -1.57 16.11 -8.06
N GLN A 15 -2.64 16.86 -8.28
CA GLN A 15 -3.99 16.30 -8.40
C GLN A 15 -4.09 15.29 -9.56
N LEU A 16 -3.52 15.60 -10.72
CA LEU A 16 -3.48 14.67 -11.86
C LEU A 16 -2.72 13.38 -11.51
N ARG A 17 -1.58 13.48 -10.82
CA ARG A 17 -0.79 12.32 -10.39
C ARG A 17 -1.55 11.48 -9.36
N THR A 18 -2.25 12.11 -8.41
CA THR A 18 -3.13 11.43 -7.46
C THR A 18 -4.21 10.64 -8.18
N LEU A 19 -4.93 11.27 -9.11
CA LEU A 19 -5.99 10.62 -9.88
C LEU A 19 -5.46 9.48 -10.75
N ARG A 20 -4.27 9.64 -11.37
CA ARG A 20 -3.61 8.56 -12.11
C ARG A 20 -3.24 7.41 -11.19
N LEU A 21 -2.69 7.68 -10.02
CA LEU A 21 -2.35 6.66 -9.04
C LEU A 21 -3.58 5.87 -8.62
N MET A 22 -4.70 6.55 -8.32
CA MET A 22 -5.97 5.89 -8.02
C MET A 22 -6.48 5.06 -9.21
N ALA A 23 -6.42 5.61 -10.42
CA ALA A 23 -6.86 4.90 -11.63
C ALA A 23 -6.01 3.66 -11.94
N HIS A 24 -4.75 3.63 -11.49
CA HIS A 24 -3.86 2.47 -11.64
C HIS A 24 -4.02 1.48 -10.49
N HIS A 25 -4.17 1.96 -9.27
CA HIS A 25 -4.36 1.12 -8.08
C HIS A 25 -5.74 0.47 -8.04
N GLY A 26 -6.79 1.24 -8.35
CA GLY A 26 -8.18 0.81 -8.25
C GLY A 26 -8.91 1.45 -7.05
N PRO A 27 -10.15 1.01 -6.77
CA PRO A 27 -11.00 1.60 -5.74
C PRO A 27 -10.49 1.38 -4.31
N ALA A 28 -9.53 0.47 -4.12
CA ALA A 28 -8.95 0.16 -2.82
C ALA A 28 -8.05 1.29 -2.27
N LEU A 29 -7.61 2.25 -3.10
CA LEU A 29 -6.78 3.36 -2.66
C LEU A 29 -7.61 4.64 -2.47
N PRO A 30 -7.80 5.11 -1.22
CA PRO A 30 -8.49 6.36 -0.95
C PRO A 30 -7.74 7.56 -1.56
N TYR A 31 -8.50 8.59 -1.95
CA TYR A 31 -7.92 9.82 -2.52
C TYR A 31 -6.87 10.45 -1.60
N ASP A 32 -7.16 10.54 -0.30
CA ASP A 32 -6.26 11.19 0.65
C ASP A 32 -4.93 10.44 0.79
N THR A 33 -4.97 9.11 0.83
CA THR A 33 -3.78 8.26 0.82
C THR A 33 -3.00 8.43 -0.47
N ALA A 34 -3.67 8.43 -1.63
CA ALA A 34 -3.02 8.66 -2.92
C ALA A 34 -2.37 10.05 -3.02
N TRP A 35 -3.03 11.07 -2.45
CA TRP A 35 -2.52 12.44 -2.39
C TRP A 35 -1.30 12.55 -1.48
N ALA A 36 -1.32 11.93 -0.30
CA ALA A 36 -0.21 11.91 0.63
C ALA A 36 1.02 11.22 0.02
N LEU A 37 0.83 10.06 -0.63
CA LEU A 37 1.90 9.36 -1.34
C LEU A 37 2.48 10.19 -2.48
N THR A 38 1.63 10.80 -3.30
CA THR A 38 2.07 11.68 -4.39
C THR A 38 2.84 12.89 -3.86
N SER A 39 2.44 13.42 -2.71
CA SER A 39 3.09 14.56 -2.06
C SER A 39 4.46 14.19 -1.50
N LEU A 40 4.56 13.09 -0.74
CA LEU A 40 5.83 12.59 -0.22
C LEU A 40 6.82 12.24 -1.33
N ARG A 41 6.34 11.67 -2.44
CA ARG A 41 7.20 11.36 -3.58
C ARG A 41 7.76 12.62 -4.23
N ALA A 42 6.96 13.67 -4.32
CA ALA A 42 7.38 14.93 -4.92
C ALA A 42 8.26 15.77 -3.99
N ALA A 43 8.04 15.69 -2.67
CA ALA A 43 8.74 16.44 -1.65
C ALA A 43 8.77 15.64 -0.33
N PRO A 44 9.83 14.87 -0.06
CA PRO A 44 9.96 14.11 1.19
C PRO A 44 9.91 14.99 2.44
N ASP A 45 10.31 16.26 2.33
CA ASP A 45 10.25 17.25 3.43
C ASP A 45 8.80 17.56 3.88
N ASP A 46 7.78 17.24 3.05
CA ASP A 46 6.37 17.38 3.42
C ASP A 46 5.93 16.34 4.48
N THR A 47 6.82 15.46 4.95
CA THR A 47 6.52 14.44 5.97
C THR A 47 5.90 15.02 7.24
N ALA A 48 6.38 16.17 7.72
CA ALA A 48 5.81 16.82 8.90
C ALA A 48 4.35 17.25 8.68
N PHE A 49 4.04 17.73 7.48
CA PHE A 49 2.69 18.11 7.08
C PHE A 49 1.78 16.88 7.00
N VAL A 50 2.24 15.80 6.36
CA VAL A 50 1.48 14.55 6.26
C VAL A 50 1.22 13.96 7.65
N ARG A 51 2.21 13.95 8.55
CA ARG A 51 2.01 13.51 9.94
C ARG A 51 0.98 14.35 10.69
N ALA A 52 0.98 15.67 10.51
CA ALA A 52 -0.01 16.54 11.12
C ALA A 52 -1.42 16.21 10.61
N TRP A 53 -1.57 16.05 9.30
CA TRP A 53 -2.84 15.68 8.68
C TRP A 53 -3.37 14.31 9.15
N ILE A 54 -2.50 13.30 9.31
CA ILE A 54 -2.89 11.97 9.84
C ILE A 54 -3.30 12.04 11.31
N ARG A 55 -2.66 12.88 12.12
CA ARG A 55 -3.09 13.07 13.51
C ARG A 55 -4.50 13.63 13.61
N GLU A 56 -4.88 14.48 12.67
CA GLU A 56 -6.24 15.02 12.56
C GLU A 56 -7.24 14.02 11.96
N ASN A 57 -6.75 13.07 11.16
CA ASN A 57 -7.55 12.06 10.46
C ASN A 57 -6.96 10.66 10.74
N PRO A 58 -7.14 10.12 11.96
CA PRO A 58 -6.56 8.85 12.33
C PRO A 58 -7.08 7.74 11.41
N SER A 59 -6.16 7.09 10.72
CA SER A 59 -6.45 5.90 9.92
C SER A 59 -6.13 4.62 10.70
N ASN A 60 -6.32 3.48 10.04
CA ASN A 60 -5.78 2.18 10.45
C ASN A 60 -4.27 2.23 10.71
N SER A 61 -3.74 1.14 11.28
CA SER A 61 -2.32 0.96 11.60
C SER A 61 -1.39 1.44 10.47
N PRO A 62 -0.37 2.25 10.75
CA PRO A 62 0.53 2.77 9.71
C PRO A 62 1.34 1.64 9.07
N GLY A 63 1.69 1.80 7.80
CA GLY A 63 2.47 0.84 7.02
C GLY A 63 1.82 0.47 5.68
N ILE A 64 2.51 -0.37 4.93
CA ILE A 64 1.99 -1.00 3.71
C ILE A 64 1.27 -2.29 4.12
N HIS A 65 -0.01 -2.40 3.79
CA HIS A 65 -0.87 -3.52 4.15
C HIS A 65 -1.27 -4.27 2.89
N ARG A 66 -1.19 -5.59 2.93
CA ARG A 66 -1.60 -6.40 1.79
C ARG A 66 -3.12 -6.36 1.61
N ASP A 67 -3.54 -6.22 0.37
CA ASP A 67 -4.95 -6.31 0.02
C ASP A 67 -5.43 -7.77 -0.01
N HIS A 68 -6.71 -8.01 0.26
CA HIS A 68 -7.30 -9.35 0.28
C HIS A 68 -7.64 -9.79 -1.14
N TRP A 69 -6.65 -10.32 -1.87
CA TRP A 69 -6.78 -10.71 -3.28
C TRP A 69 -8.02 -11.59 -3.56
N ASN A 70 -8.30 -12.53 -2.66
CA ASN A 70 -9.39 -13.51 -2.79
C ASN A 70 -10.79 -12.91 -2.58
N GLU A 71 -10.89 -11.72 -1.99
CA GLU A 71 -12.16 -11.02 -1.75
C GLU A 71 -12.53 -10.06 -2.90
N LEU A 72 -11.63 -9.91 -3.88
CA LEU A 72 -11.84 -9.03 -5.03
C LEU A 72 -12.74 -9.69 -6.08
N GLU A 73 -13.58 -8.87 -6.71
CA GLU A 73 -14.32 -9.27 -7.90
C GLU A 73 -13.40 -9.83 -9.00
N PRO A 74 -13.76 -10.92 -9.71
CA PRO A 74 -12.92 -11.53 -10.73
C PRO A 74 -12.47 -10.56 -11.83
N ALA A 75 -13.30 -9.58 -12.19
CA ALA A 75 -12.96 -8.54 -13.17
C ALA A 75 -11.81 -7.65 -12.68
N GLU A 76 -11.76 -7.33 -11.39
CA GLU A 76 -10.72 -6.53 -10.77
C GLU A 76 -9.42 -7.34 -10.60
N GLN A 77 -9.51 -8.62 -10.20
CA GLN A 77 -8.37 -9.53 -10.22
C GLN A 77 -7.72 -9.59 -11.61
N GLN A 78 -8.52 -9.74 -12.66
CA GLN A 78 -8.01 -9.77 -14.04
C GLN A 78 -7.40 -8.44 -14.48
N ARG A 79 -7.99 -7.30 -14.08
CA ARG A 79 -7.41 -5.97 -14.33
C ARG A 79 -6.04 -5.83 -13.67
N ARG A 80 -5.92 -6.26 -12.41
CA ARG A 80 -4.70 -6.26 -11.61
C ARG A 80 -3.63 -7.20 -12.17
N LEU A 81 -3.99 -8.41 -12.58
CA LEU A 81 -3.09 -9.35 -13.27
C LEU A 81 -2.52 -8.75 -14.57
N ARG A 82 -3.38 -8.14 -15.40
CA ARG A 82 -2.93 -7.46 -16.64
C ARG A 82 -1.98 -6.29 -16.35
N TRP A 83 -2.14 -5.62 -15.21
CA TRP A 83 -1.20 -4.59 -14.79
C TRP A 83 0.15 -5.19 -14.40
N LEU A 84 0.16 -6.19 -13.51
CA LEU A 84 1.39 -6.86 -13.10
C LEU A 84 2.16 -7.41 -14.30
N HIS A 85 1.46 -8.06 -15.23
CA HIS A 85 2.08 -8.57 -16.46
C HIS A 85 2.77 -7.46 -17.27
N ARG A 86 2.14 -6.28 -17.38
CA ARG A 86 2.71 -5.13 -18.11
C ARG A 86 3.87 -4.46 -17.38
N HIS A 87 3.92 -4.56 -16.05
CA HIS A 87 4.84 -3.81 -15.20
C HIS A 87 5.82 -4.71 -14.43
N GLY A 88 6.17 -5.88 -14.97
CA GLY A 88 7.20 -6.75 -14.39
C GLY A 88 6.82 -7.36 -13.03
N GLY A 89 5.53 -7.42 -12.73
CA GLY A 89 5.00 -7.89 -11.46
C GLY A 89 5.14 -6.86 -10.33
N HIS A 90 5.25 -5.57 -10.66
CA HIS A 90 5.25 -4.49 -9.69
C HIS A 90 3.87 -3.84 -9.52
N SER A 91 3.48 -3.60 -8.27
CA SER A 91 2.27 -2.85 -7.95
C SER A 91 2.44 -1.35 -8.25
N PRO A 92 1.34 -0.59 -8.37
CA PRO A 92 1.42 0.86 -8.49
C PRO A 92 2.15 1.52 -7.32
N ILE A 93 2.08 0.96 -6.11
CA ILE A 93 2.77 1.48 -4.93
C ILE A 93 4.28 1.21 -5.02
N GLU A 94 4.70 0.02 -5.43
CA GLU A 94 6.11 -0.30 -5.66
C GLU A 94 6.72 0.60 -6.75
N LEU A 95 5.96 0.87 -7.83
CA LEU A 95 6.40 1.78 -8.90
C LEU A 95 6.49 3.26 -8.48
N LEU A 96 5.88 3.66 -7.35
CA LEU A 96 6.10 5.00 -6.80
C LEU A 96 7.55 5.17 -6.31
N GLY A 97 8.22 4.08 -5.95
CA GLY A 97 9.59 4.11 -5.43
C GLY A 97 9.72 4.84 -4.11
N LEU A 98 8.64 4.90 -3.32
CA LEU A 98 8.67 5.46 -1.98
C LEU A 98 9.23 4.44 -1.00
N ASP A 99 10.10 4.91 -0.10
CA ASP A 99 10.63 4.09 0.97
C ASP A 99 9.50 3.64 1.92
N PRO A 100 9.30 2.34 2.15
CA PRO A 100 8.33 1.83 3.12
C PRO A 100 8.53 2.41 4.53
N SER A 101 9.78 2.66 4.95
CA SER A 101 10.09 3.29 6.23
C SER A 101 9.60 4.73 6.29
N LEU A 102 9.59 5.45 5.16
CA LEU A 102 9.02 6.80 5.09
C LEU A 102 7.50 6.75 5.27
N ILE A 103 6.81 5.83 4.58
CA ILE A 103 5.35 5.61 4.71
C ILE A 103 4.99 5.29 6.16
N GLN A 104 5.73 4.37 6.78
CA GLN A 104 5.57 3.99 8.19
C GLN A 104 5.77 5.21 9.11
N SER A 105 6.86 5.95 8.94
CA SER A 105 7.19 7.10 9.79
C SER A 105 6.22 8.27 9.58
N ALA A 106 5.63 8.40 8.40
CA ALA A 106 4.62 9.39 8.10
C ALA A 106 3.28 9.07 8.77
N GLY A 107 3.07 7.81 9.17
CA GLY A 107 1.83 7.33 9.77
C GLY A 107 0.81 6.85 8.74
N LEU A 108 1.19 6.68 7.48
CA LEU A 108 0.26 6.35 6.39
C LEU A 108 -0.11 4.87 6.40
N HIS A 109 -1.41 4.58 6.39
CA HIS A 109 -1.93 3.28 6.03
C HIS A 109 -2.13 3.18 4.52
N VAL A 110 -1.40 2.29 3.86
CA VAL A 110 -1.42 2.12 2.41
C VAL A 110 -1.78 0.68 2.05
N PRO A 111 -2.96 0.43 1.46
CA PRO A 111 -3.25 -0.88 0.89
C PRO A 111 -2.39 -1.10 -0.36
N ASP A 112 -1.76 -2.25 -0.47
CA ASP A 112 -1.00 -2.69 -1.63
C ASP A 112 -1.36 -4.13 -1.96
N TRP A 113 -1.72 -4.40 -3.21
CA TRP A 113 -2.12 -5.72 -3.64
C TRP A 113 -0.97 -6.57 -4.15
N GLY A 114 0.20 -5.98 -4.47
CA GLY A 114 1.42 -6.71 -4.80
C GLY A 114 1.22 -7.81 -5.86
N ARG A 115 2.07 -8.84 -5.81
CA ARG A 115 1.85 -10.08 -6.58
C ARG A 115 0.86 -10.98 -5.82
N PRO A 116 -0.11 -11.61 -6.50
CA PRO A 116 -0.98 -12.58 -5.87
C PRO A 116 -0.13 -13.71 -5.28
N HIS A 117 -0.22 -13.88 -3.97
CA HIS A 117 0.32 -15.06 -3.32
C HIS A 117 -0.60 -16.22 -3.70
N THR A 118 -0.12 -17.15 -4.52
CA THR A 118 -0.80 -18.43 -4.78
C THR A 118 -0.83 -19.35 -3.54
N ALA A 119 -0.40 -18.84 -2.37
CA ALA A 119 -0.28 -19.59 -1.13
C ALA A 119 -0.75 -18.72 0.06
N ASP A 120 -2.06 -18.50 0.16
CA ASP A 120 -2.74 -18.76 1.44
C ASP A 120 -3.22 -20.22 1.38
N THR A 121 -2.27 -21.15 1.33
CA THR A 121 -2.50 -22.43 1.97
C THR A 121 -2.48 -22.09 3.44
N SER A 122 -3.67 -22.00 4.05
CA SER A 122 -3.85 -22.08 5.49
C SER A 122 -2.83 -23.09 6.01
N GLN A 123 -1.80 -22.62 6.69
CA GLN A 123 -0.79 -23.50 7.27
C GLN A 123 -1.57 -24.48 8.16
N PRO A 124 -1.68 -25.78 7.81
CA PRO A 124 -2.39 -26.69 8.69
C PRO A 124 -1.57 -26.72 9.96
N SER A 125 -2.21 -26.35 11.08
CA SER A 125 -1.64 -26.51 12.41
C SER A 125 -0.97 -27.90 12.48
N PRO A 126 0.29 -28.00 12.90
CA PRO A 126 0.94 -29.30 13.01
C PRO A 126 0.05 -30.19 13.88
N PRO A 127 -0.23 -31.44 13.45
CA PRO A 127 -1.05 -32.33 14.25
C PRO A 127 -0.42 -32.48 15.65
N PRO A 128 -1.21 -32.50 16.73
CA PRO A 128 -0.67 -32.73 18.06
C PRO A 128 0.08 -34.06 18.04
N PHE A 129 1.38 -34.02 18.35
CA PHE A 129 2.21 -35.22 18.45
C PHE A 129 1.53 -36.25 19.36
N PRO A 130 1.45 -37.54 18.99
CA PRO A 130 0.98 -38.55 19.92
C PRO A 130 1.99 -38.64 21.06
N ARG A 131 1.56 -38.24 22.26
CA ARG A 131 2.30 -38.40 23.50
C ARG A 131 2.56 -39.90 23.66
N GLY A 132 3.80 -40.32 23.43
CA GLY A 132 4.24 -41.71 23.52
C GLY A 132 3.83 -42.31 24.85
N SER A 133 3.06 -43.39 24.77
CA SER A 133 2.75 -44.28 25.89
C SER A 133 4.05 -44.95 26.34
N SER A 134 4.67 -44.42 27.39
CA SER A 134 5.68 -45.16 28.15
C SER A 134 4.97 -46.20 29.01
N GLN A 135 4.74 -47.39 28.45
CA GLN A 135 4.51 -48.62 29.21
C GLN A 135 5.80 -49.44 29.26
N GLY A 136 6.25 -49.70 30.48
CA GLY A 136 6.79 -50.98 30.94
C GLY A 136 8.09 -51.51 30.33
N SER A 137 9.14 -51.54 31.15
CA SER A 137 9.73 -52.79 31.66
C SER A 137 10.55 -52.50 32.92
#